data_AF-A0A2T5GA90-F1
#
_entry.id   AF-A0A2T5GA90-F1
#
_cell.length_a   1.000
_cell.length_b   1.000
_cell.length_c   1.000
_cell.angle_alpha   90.00
_cell.angle_beta   90.00
_cell.angle_gamma   90.00
#
_symmetry.space_group_name_H-M   'P 1'
#
loop_
_entity.id
_entity.type
_entity.pdbx_description
1 polymer ?
#
loop_
_entity_poly.entity_id
_entity_poly.type
_entity_poly.pdbx_seq_one_letter_code
_entity_poly.pdbx_strand_id
1 'polypeptide(L)' 'MAPNLERSSILTPREREVFELLVKDKTTKEIARELFISEKTVRNHISNVIQKLGVKGRSQAVVELVRMGELKI' A
#
# COMPACT_ATOMS: atom_id res chain seq x y z
N MET A 1 -20.71 -24.07 13.22
CA MET A 1 -19.99 -22.79 13.26
C MET A 1 -18.97 -22.79 12.13
N ALA A 2 -19.25 -22.11 11.02
CA ALA A 2 -18.23 -21.91 10.00
C ALA A 2 -17.19 -20.92 10.54
N PRO A 3 -15.88 -21.16 10.37
CA PRO A 3 -14.89 -20.14 10.70
C PRO A 3 -15.12 -18.94 9.79
N ASN A 4 -15.36 -17.78 10.39
CA ASN A 4 -15.40 -16.53 9.66
C ASN A 4 -13.99 -16.29 9.10
N LEU A 5 -13.78 -16.62 7.83
CA LEU A 5 -12.57 -16.28 7.07
C LEU A 5 -12.63 -14.77 6.78
N GLU A 6 -12.56 -13.94 7.81
CA GLU A 6 -12.15 -12.56 7.66
C GLU A 6 -10.73 -12.65 7.06
N ARG A 7 -10.61 -12.46 5.76
CA ARG A 7 -9.29 -12.33 5.12
C ARG A 7 -8.68 -11.07 5.72
N SER A 8 -7.85 -11.24 6.75
CA SER A 8 -7.09 -10.14 7.33
C SER A 8 -6.28 -9.48 6.23
N SER A 9 -6.60 -8.21 5.94
CA SER A 9 -5.90 -7.45 4.92
C SER A 9 -4.42 -7.36 5.28
N ILE A 10 -3.55 -7.58 4.30
CA ILE A 10 -2.09 -7.47 4.48
C ILE A 10 -1.65 -6.01 4.71
N LEU A 11 -2.46 -5.07 4.21
CA LEU A 11 -2.21 -3.64 4.34
C LEU A 11 -2.91 -3.09 5.57
N THR A 12 -2.20 -2.25 6.32
CA THR A 12 -2.87 -1.33 7.23
C THR A 12 -3.70 -0.33 6.44
N PRO A 13 -4.73 0.31 7.04
CA PRO A 13 -5.52 1.33 6.37
C PRO A 13 -4.65 2.42 5.73
N ARG A 14 -3.62 2.87 6.45
CA ARG A 14 -2.71 3.93 5.97
C ARG A 14 -1.82 3.49 4.81
N GLU A 15 -1.34 2.26 4.84
CA GLU A 15 -0.58 1.69 3.71
C GLU A 15 -1.47 1.55 2.48
N ARG A 16 -2.74 1.16 2.66
CA ARG A 16 -3.71 1.10 1.57
C ARG A 16 -3.93 2.48 0.95
N GLU A 17 -4.22 3.52 1.74
CA GLU A 17 -4.37 4.90 1.24
C GLU A 17 -3.15 5.34 0.42
N VAL A 18 -1.93 5.08 0.92
CA VAL A 18 -0.68 5.42 0.22
C VAL A 18 -0.60 4.72 -1.13
N PHE A 19 -0.90 3.42 -1.20
CA PHE A 19 -0.83 2.66 -2.44
C PHE A 19 -1.97 2.98 -3.42
N GLU A 20 -3.17 3.30 -2.93
CA GLU A 20 -4.29 3.77 -3.76
C GLU A 20 -3.98 5.10 -4.45
N LEU A 21 -3.23 6.00 -3.80
CA LEU A 21 -2.77 7.23 -4.42
C LEU A 21 -1.59 6.98 -5.36
N LEU A 22 -0.72 6.03 -5.02
CA LEU A 22 0.42 5.65 -5.86
C LEU A 22 -0.05 5.08 -7.21
N VAL A 23 -1.10 4.26 -7.25
CA VAL A 23 -1.66 3.75 -8.51
C VAL A 23 -2.36 4.83 -9.34
N LYS A 24 -2.72 5.97 -8.74
CA LYS A 24 -3.22 7.17 -9.43
C LYS A 24 -2.07 8.09 -9.92
N ASP A 25 -0.86 7.54 -10.03
CA ASP A 25 0.36 8.22 -10.47
C ASP A 25 0.77 9.43 -9.60
N LYS A 26 0.36 9.45 -8.33
CA LYS A 26 0.75 10.52 -7.40
C LYS A 26 2.19 10.33 -6.94
N THR A 27 2.95 11.42 -6.93
CA THR A 27 4.29 11.48 -6.34
C THR A 27 4.24 11.39 -4.81
N THR A 28 5.34 11.00 -4.14
CA THR A 28 5.38 10.96 -2.67
C THR A 28 5.10 12.32 -2.02
N LYS A 29 5.43 13.42 -2.72
CA LYS A 29 5.12 14.79 -2.32
C LYS A 29 3.63 15.10 -2.37
N GLU A 30 2.94 14.65 -3.42
CA GLU A 30 1.48 14.82 -3.52
C GLU A 30 0.74 13.98 -2.49
N ILE A 31 1.13 12.71 -2.34
CA ILE A 31 0.56 11.80 -1.33
C ILE A 31 0.74 12.37 0.07
N ALA A 32 1.94 12.89 0.38
CA ALA A 32 2.23 13.53 1.66
C ALA A 32 1.29 14.70 1.96
N ARG A 33 1.03 15.56 0.96
CA ARG A 33 0.10 16.68 1.09
C ARG A 33 -1.34 16.22 1.29
N GLU A 34 -1.80 15.24 0.51
CA GLU A 34 -3.17 14.74 0.57
C GLU A 34 -3.49 14.01 1.89
N LEU A 35 -2.50 13.29 2.42
CA LEU A 35 -2.65 12.54 3.68
C LEU A 35 -2.19 13.31 4.92
N PHE A 36 -1.76 14.58 4.78
CA PHE A 36 -1.27 15.44 5.86
C PHE A 36 -0.11 14.81 6.67
N ILE A 37 0.88 14.22 5.97
CA ILE A 37 2.07 13.60 6.57
C ILE A 37 3.35 14.03 5.84
N SER A 38 4.51 13.67 6.37
CA SER A 38 5.78 13.95 5.68
C SER A 38 6.02 13.00 4.51
N GLU A 39 6.78 13.42 3.49
CA GLU A 39 7.23 12.52 2.42
C GLU A 39 8.05 11.34 2.94
N LYS A 40 8.80 11.55 4.04
CA LYS A 40 9.53 10.48 4.73
C LYS A 40 8.57 9.42 5.27
N THR A 41 7.44 9.85 5.85
CA THR A 41 6.39 8.95 6.35
C THR A 41 5.76 8.17 5.21
N VAL A 42 5.47 8.80 4.07
CA VAL A 42 4.97 8.09 2.87
C VAL A 42 5.96 7.03 2.41
N ARG A 43 7.25 7.38 2.28
CA ARG A 43 8.30 6.41 1.92
C ARG A 43 8.41 5.26 2.92
N ASN A 44 8.24 5.53 4.22
CA ASN A 44 8.25 4.48 5.24
C ASN A 44 7.08 3.50 5.06
N HIS A 45 5.87 3.99 4.79
CA HIS A 45 4.74 3.11 4.47
C HIS A 45 5.03 2.24 3.23
N ILE A 46 5.60 2.84 2.18
CA ILE A 46 5.99 2.10 0.96
C ILE A 46 7.04 1.03 1.30
N SER A 47 8.09 1.38 2.05
CA SER A 47 9.14 0.44 2.47
C SER A 47 8.61 -0.72 3.31
N ASN A 48 7.69 -0.43 4.25
CA ASN A 48 7.08 -1.45 5.09
C ASN A 48 6.27 -2.44 4.25
N VAL A 49 5.49 -1.96 3.27
CA VAL A 49 4.73 -2.84 2.37
C VAL A 49 5.65 -3.67 1.49
N ILE A 50 6.70 -3.07 0.93
CA ILE A 50 7.72 -3.80 0.15
C ILE A 50 8.33 -4.93 1.00
N GLN A 51 8.67 -4.65 2.27
CA GLN A 51 9.20 -5.65 3.20
C GLN A 51 8.17 -6.74 3.54
N LYS A 52 6.92 -6.38 3.83
CA LYS A 52 5.82 -7.33 4.09
C LYS A 52 5.58 -8.29 2.93
N LEU A 53 5.69 -7.79 1.70
CA LEU A 53 5.50 -8.57 0.48
C LEU A 53 6.75 -9.33 0.04
N GLY A 54 7.93 -9.04 0.61
CA GLY A 54 9.19 -9.66 0.22
C GLY A 54 9.66 -9.31 -1.21
N VAL A 55 9.21 -8.17 -1.74
CA VAL A 55 9.52 -7.72 -3.11
C VAL A 55 10.66 -6.70 -3.13
N LYS A 56 11.17 -6.37 -4.32
CA LYS A 56 12.36 -5.50 -4.49
C LYS A 56 12.04 -4.02 -4.71
N GLY A 57 10.77 -3.64 -4.85
CA GLY A 57 10.41 -2.25 -5.11
C GLY A 57 8.91 -1.99 -5.22
N ARG A 58 8.55 -0.70 -5.25
CA ARG A 58 7.16 -0.25 -5.24
C ARG A 58 6.33 -0.76 -6.42
N SER A 59 6.92 -0.85 -7.62
CA SER A 59 6.21 -1.36 -8.80
C SER A 59 5.86 -2.84 -8.65
N GLN A 60 6.77 -3.64 -8.10
CA GLN A 60 6.49 -5.05 -7.77
C GLN A 60 5.45 -5.16 -6.66
N ALA A 61 5.51 -4.29 -5.65
CA ALA A 61 4.51 -4.24 -4.60
C ALA A 61 3.10 -3.95 -5.15
N VAL A 62 2.95 -3.00 -6.07
CA VAL A 62 1.67 -2.74 -6.75
C VAL A 62 1.16 -3.99 -7.48
N VAL A 63 2.01 -4.65 -8.26
CA VAL A 63 1.62 -5.87 -9.00
C VAL A 63 1.16 -6.98 -8.06
N GLU A 64 1.90 -7.24 -6.98
CA GLU A 64 1.51 -8.28 -6.00
C GLU A 64 0.22 -7.92 -5.27
N LEU A 65 0.02 -6.65 -4.89
CA LEU A 65 -1.22 -6.22 -4.22
C LEU A 65 -2.45 -6.32 -5.13
N VAL A 66 -2.31 -6.04 -6.43
CA VAL A 66 -3.38 -6.27 -7.41
C VAL A 66 -3.66 -7.77 -7.56
N ARG A 67 -2.61 -8.61 -7.65
CA ARG A 67 -2.75 -10.07 -7.71
C ARG A 67 -3.47 -10.65 -6.48
N MET A 68 -3.18 -10.12 -5.30
CA MET A 68 -3.81 -10.51 -4.04
C MET A 68 -5.24 -9.96 -3.87
N GLY A 69 -5.67 -9.02 -4.73
CA GLY A 69 -6.97 -8.35 -4.63
C GLY A 69 -7.04 -7.26 -3.55
N GLU A 70 -5.89 -6.81 -3.05
CA GLU A 70 -5.75 -5.74 -2.05
C GLU A 70 -5.85 -4.34 -2.67
N LEU A 71 -5.48 -4.21 -3.94
CA LEU A 71 -5.66 -3.01 -4.76
C LEU A 71 -6.46 -3.33 -6.02
N LYS A 72 -7.15 -2.31 -6.53
CA LYS A 72 -7.81 -2.33 -7.83
C LYS A 72 -7.18 -1.23 -8.69
N ILE A 73 -6.86 -1.56 -9.94
CA ILE A 73 -6.32 -0.65 -10.96
C ILE A 73 -7.29 -0.56 -12.13
#